data_AF-A0A947JRM4-F1
#
_entry.id   AF-A0A947JRM4-F1
#
_cell.length_a   1.000
_cell.length_b   1.000
_cell.length_c   1.000
_cell.angle_alpha   90.00
_cell.angle_beta   90.00
_cell.angle_gamma   90.00
#
_symmetry.space_group_name_H-M   'P 1'
#
loop_
_entity.id
_entity.type
_entity.pdbx_description
1 polymer ?
#
loop_
_entity_poly.entity_id
_entity_poly.type
_entity_poly.pdbx_seq_one_letter_code
_entity_poly.pdbx_strand_id
1 'polypeptide(L)'
;MYKKILLIILGMALTLLFLEISLNICSFFYTKRFTAAHTEEAPENIYRIICLGDSFTYGLNIAFEHNYPAQLEKILSVQYGGKKFKVYNFGYPDFTSEMMLQKFKNERLAIKPDAVTIMAGRSDGWNYRTVVSADAGPRGKSSMLLNSKIAKFINIMICNLESRKKKAGGAGREKNNSKNFLESAASKLIEKGNIFRSRCDYAQAIACYRQAQDLDCGNSTVFLELGRCYKLAGQFDKAQHCLAAAVEAAPDNLEIFSELDDVFIKQALPETAVTFYQKLLDRYPQNAQVKTRLYNAGIVLGNSFFFKNKFGQAISCYSRAFALDPASNRTYLRLLYNMAIMRDTDSLFNKIKMKLSVFNNKSKSPDGLNAKDRALFKNLQGLVKICKEENIPLIFLSYPQQLLKPMQDVAALYNVTLIDYRSVFKNKTEEHPREDYFLADGHCTELGCELIAEGIAGEIGKNLNPNRGAIFE
;
A
#
# COMPACT_ATOMS: atom_id res chain seq x y z
N MET A 1 -27.38 10.95 -38.89
CA MET A 1 -26.21 10.42 -38.14
C MET A 1 -26.02 11.15 -36.80
N TYR A 2 -25.95 12.49 -36.79
CA TYR A 2 -25.81 13.31 -35.57
C TYR A 2 -26.83 13.05 -34.46
N LYS A 3 -28.13 12.90 -34.77
CA LYS A 3 -29.17 12.60 -33.75
C LYS A 3 -28.93 11.26 -33.02
N LYS A 4 -28.39 10.25 -33.71
CA LYS A 4 -28.09 8.93 -33.10
C LYS A 4 -26.86 9.00 -32.20
N ILE A 5 -25.82 9.74 -32.61
CA ILE A 5 -24.61 9.99 -31.80
C ILE A 5 -24.97 10.79 -30.54
N LEU A 6 -25.79 11.83 -30.68
CA LEU A 6 -26.27 12.63 -29.54
C LEU A 6 -27.05 11.78 -28.53
N LEU A 7 -27.90 10.85 -29.01
CA LEU A 7 -28.66 9.95 -28.16
C LEU A 7 -27.75 8.98 -27.37
N ILE A 8 -26.69 8.48 -28.01
CA ILE A 8 -25.71 7.59 -27.37
C ILE A 8 -24.92 8.36 -26.30
N ILE A 9 -24.44 9.56 -26.62
CA ILE A 9 -23.71 10.41 -25.66
C ILE A 9 -24.61 10.77 -24.46
N LEU A 10 -25.87 11.12 -24.73
CA LEU A 10 -26.86 11.42 -23.67
C LEU A 10 -27.13 10.18 -22.81
N GLY A 11 -27.26 8.99 -23.42
CA GLY A 11 -27.42 7.72 -22.72
C GLY A 11 -26.24 7.37 -21.82
N MET A 12 -25.00 7.57 -22.31
CA MET A 12 -23.80 7.37 -21.50
C MET A 12 -23.71 8.38 -20.34
N ALA A 13 -24.02 9.65 -20.60
CA ALA A 13 -24.03 10.69 -19.57
C ALA A 13 -25.07 10.41 -18.47
N LEU A 14 -26.29 10.00 -18.86
CA LEU A 14 -27.35 9.61 -17.92
C LEU A 14 -26.95 8.37 -17.11
N THR A 15 -26.32 7.38 -17.74
CA THR A 15 -25.86 6.16 -17.04
C THR A 15 -24.80 6.49 -15.98
N LEU A 16 -23.82 7.33 -16.32
CA LEU A 16 -22.80 7.77 -15.36
C LEU A 16 -23.41 8.62 -14.24
N LEU A 17 -24.39 9.47 -14.55
CA LEU A 17 -25.12 10.25 -13.55
C LEU A 17 -25.89 9.34 -12.59
N PHE A 18 -26.64 8.36 -13.11
CA PHE A 18 -27.36 7.38 -12.29
C PHE A 18 -26.41 6.56 -11.41
N LEU A 19 -25.25 6.15 -11.94
CA LEU A 19 -24.24 5.43 -11.17
C LEU A 19 -23.68 6.28 -10.03
N GLU A 20 -23.34 7.55 -10.30
CA GLU A 20 -22.84 8.48 -9.28
C GLU A 20 -23.90 8.75 -8.20
N ILE A 21 -25.15 8.98 -8.60
CA ILE A 21 -26.28 9.16 -7.68
C ILE A 21 -26.46 7.89 -6.83
N SER A 22 -26.45 6.71 -7.44
CA SER A 22 -26.59 5.43 -6.72
C SER A 22 -25.45 5.21 -5.73
N LEU A 23 -24.20 5.49 -6.12
CA LEU A 23 -23.03 5.38 -5.24
C LEU A 23 -23.08 6.40 -4.10
N ASN A 24 -23.60 7.60 -4.33
CA ASN A 24 -23.76 8.62 -3.30
C ASN A 24 -24.93 8.32 -2.38
N ILE A 25 -26.04 7.77 -2.89
CA ILE A 25 -27.16 7.27 -2.09
C ILE A 25 -26.71 6.09 -1.24
N CYS A 26 -26.04 5.09 -1.81
CA CYS A 26 -25.47 3.97 -1.07
C CYS A 26 -24.45 4.44 -0.03
N SER A 27 -23.55 5.37 -0.39
CA SER A 27 -22.61 5.97 0.56
C SER A 27 -23.34 6.73 1.66
N PHE A 28 -24.38 7.49 1.35
CA PHE A 28 -25.18 8.24 2.32
C PHE A 28 -25.93 7.30 3.25
N PHE A 29 -26.57 6.25 2.76
CA PHE A 29 -27.25 5.27 3.62
C PHE A 29 -26.27 4.41 4.40
N TYR A 30 -25.12 4.06 3.83
CA TYR A 30 -24.06 3.37 4.54
C TYR A 30 -23.52 4.25 5.67
N THR A 31 -23.14 5.49 5.37
CA THR A 31 -22.67 6.45 6.36
C THR A 31 -23.76 6.78 7.38
N LYS A 32 -25.00 7.01 6.97
CA LYS A 32 -26.14 7.32 7.85
C LYS A 32 -26.54 6.13 8.71
N ARG A 33 -26.47 4.89 8.23
CA ARG A 33 -26.70 3.69 9.06
C ARG A 33 -25.53 3.46 10.03
N PHE A 34 -24.33 3.91 9.67
CA PHE A 34 -23.14 3.89 10.54
C PHE A 34 -23.10 5.06 11.54
N THR A 35 -23.64 6.24 11.21
CA THR A 35 -23.69 7.43 12.08
C THR A 35 -24.98 7.54 12.88
N ALA A 36 -26.11 7.05 12.36
CA ALA A 36 -27.38 6.96 13.10
C ALA A 36 -27.34 5.90 14.21
N ALA A 37 -26.32 5.04 14.24
CA ALA A 37 -26.05 4.24 15.42
C ALA A 37 -25.64 5.09 16.65
N HIS A 38 -25.20 6.35 16.48
CA HIS A 38 -24.56 7.15 17.54
C HIS A 38 -24.96 8.64 17.56
N THR A 39 -26.21 8.99 17.26
CA THR A 39 -26.73 10.37 17.41
C THR A 39 -28.02 10.40 18.22
N GLU A 40 -28.09 9.62 19.29
CA GLU A 40 -28.97 9.97 20.41
C GLU A 40 -28.22 10.99 21.27
N GLU A 41 -28.88 12.07 21.68
CA GLU A 41 -28.36 12.93 22.75
C GLU A 41 -28.13 12.03 23.97
N ALA A 42 -26.86 11.74 24.22
CA ALA A 42 -26.46 10.81 25.26
C ALA A 42 -26.87 11.37 26.62
N PRO A 43 -27.55 10.58 27.48
CA PRO A 43 -27.93 10.99 28.83
C PRO A 43 -26.78 11.70 29.55
N GLU A 44 -27.07 12.75 30.32
CA GLU A 44 -26.07 13.60 31.01
C GLU A 44 -25.12 12.83 31.96
N ASN A 45 -25.38 11.56 32.23
CA ASN A 45 -24.67 10.75 33.21
C ASN A 45 -23.94 9.52 32.63
N ILE A 46 -23.33 9.66 31.44
CA ILE A 46 -22.52 8.62 30.80
C ILE A 46 -21.10 9.14 30.56
N TYR A 47 -20.10 8.38 31.02
CA TYR A 47 -18.68 8.61 30.73
C TYR A 47 -18.32 7.99 29.37
N ARG A 48 -17.97 8.84 28.39
CA ARG A 48 -17.80 8.49 26.98
C ARG A 48 -16.32 8.34 26.65
N ILE A 49 -15.94 7.17 26.17
CA ILE A 49 -14.55 6.87 25.79
C ILE A 49 -14.50 6.60 24.29
N ILE A 50 -13.61 7.27 23.57
CA ILE A 50 -13.38 7.04 22.16
C ILE A 50 -12.09 6.24 21.96
N CYS A 51 -12.18 5.10 21.30
CA CYS A 51 -11.03 4.31 20.87
C CYS A 51 -10.74 4.52 19.38
N LEU A 52 -9.71 5.31 19.06
CA LEU A 52 -9.23 5.53 17.70
C LEU A 52 -8.17 4.48 17.34
N GLY A 53 -8.26 3.90 16.15
CA GLY A 53 -7.18 3.08 15.64
C GLY A 53 -7.47 2.39 14.32
N ASP A 54 -6.66 1.39 14.01
CA ASP A 54 -6.77 0.60 12.80
C ASP A 54 -7.41 -0.78 13.06
N SER A 55 -7.00 -1.82 12.33
CA SER A 55 -7.54 -3.17 12.47
C SER A 55 -7.36 -3.76 13.89
N PHE A 56 -6.35 -3.31 14.64
CA PHE A 56 -6.16 -3.75 16.03
C PHE A 56 -7.24 -3.20 16.97
N THR A 57 -7.67 -1.94 16.77
CA THR A 57 -8.78 -1.35 17.53
C THR A 57 -10.12 -1.89 17.10
N TYR A 58 -10.28 -2.18 15.80
CA TYR A 58 -11.48 -2.82 15.28
C TYR A 58 -11.70 -4.22 15.90
N GLY A 59 -10.61 -4.96 16.15
CA GLY A 59 -10.67 -6.36 16.57
C GLY A 59 -10.87 -7.30 15.39
N LEU A 60 -10.04 -7.18 14.36
CA LEU A 60 -10.11 -8.06 13.19
C LEU A 60 -9.90 -9.53 13.61
N ASN A 61 -10.70 -10.44 13.05
CA ASN A 61 -10.63 -11.89 13.26
C ASN A 61 -11.06 -12.40 14.65
N ILE A 62 -11.71 -11.55 15.46
CA ILE A 62 -12.41 -11.95 16.69
C ILE A 62 -13.85 -11.43 16.68
N ALA A 63 -14.72 -11.98 17.54
CA ALA A 63 -16.07 -11.45 17.70
C ALA A 63 -16.02 -10.02 18.26
N PHE A 64 -17.02 -9.20 17.93
CA PHE A 64 -17.00 -7.77 18.24
C PHE A 64 -16.99 -7.50 19.76
N GLU A 65 -17.67 -8.35 20.53
CA GLU A 65 -17.69 -8.35 21.99
C GLU A 65 -16.33 -8.66 22.64
N HIS A 66 -15.42 -9.29 21.90
CA HIS A 66 -14.09 -9.66 22.39
C HIS A 66 -13.02 -8.63 22.03
N ASN A 67 -13.33 -7.60 21.23
CA ASN A 67 -12.36 -6.53 20.97
C ASN A 67 -12.09 -5.71 22.23
N TYR A 68 -10.89 -5.12 22.34
CA TYR A 68 -10.52 -4.40 23.56
C TYR A 68 -11.46 -3.22 23.89
N PRO A 69 -12.07 -2.48 22.92
CA PRO A 69 -13.05 -1.46 23.27
C PRO A 69 -14.30 -2.02 23.96
N ALA A 70 -14.84 -3.16 23.50
CA ALA A 70 -15.98 -3.82 24.13
C ALA A 70 -15.62 -4.37 25.51
N GLN A 71 -14.44 -4.98 25.64
CA GLN A 71 -13.94 -5.46 26.92
C GLN A 71 -13.68 -4.30 27.92
N LEU A 72 -13.20 -3.16 27.44
CA LEU A 72 -13.01 -1.96 28.25
C LEU A 72 -14.33 -1.46 28.84
N GLU A 73 -15.40 -1.43 28.05
CA GLU A 73 -16.74 -1.05 28.53
C GLU A 73 -17.21 -2.00 29.65
N LYS A 74 -17.01 -3.31 29.46
CA LYS A 74 -17.35 -4.34 30.44
C LYS A 74 -16.54 -4.17 31.74
N ILE A 75 -15.22 -4.05 31.65
CA ILE A 75 -14.32 -3.92 32.81
C ILE A 75 -14.67 -2.66 33.60
N LEU A 76 -14.82 -1.52 32.95
CA LEU A 76 -15.16 -0.26 33.62
C LEU A 76 -16.53 -0.32 34.30
N SER A 77 -17.53 -0.92 33.63
CA SER A 77 -18.87 -1.07 34.19
C SER A 77 -18.90 -1.96 35.43
N VAL A 78 -18.04 -3.00 35.49
CA VAL A 78 -17.90 -3.88 36.66
C VAL A 78 -17.12 -3.17 37.78
N GLN A 79 -15.97 -2.58 37.47
CA GLN A 79 -15.07 -1.97 38.47
C GLN A 79 -15.63 -0.69 39.08
N TYR A 80 -16.42 0.07 38.31
CA TYR A 80 -16.97 1.37 38.68
C TYR A 80 -18.49 1.41 38.54
N GLY A 81 -19.19 0.36 39.00
CA GLY A 81 -20.65 0.19 38.83
C GLY A 81 -21.55 1.34 39.33
N GLY A 82 -21.02 2.35 40.00
CA GLY A 82 -21.70 3.61 40.31
C GLY A 82 -21.72 4.64 39.16
N LYS A 83 -21.00 4.39 38.04
CA LYS A 83 -20.96 5.23 36.84
C LYS A 83 -21.34 4.41 35.61
N LYS A 84 -22.01 5.05 34.64
CA LYS A 84 -22.30 4.43 33.34
C LYS A 84 -21.19 4.77 32.35
N PHE A 85 -20.70 3.77 31.63
CA PHE A 85 -19.67 3.93 30.61
C PHE A 85 -20.21 3.63 29.23
N LYS A 86 -19.71 4.37 28.24
CA LYS A 86 -19.89 4.03 26.82
C LYS A 86 -18.55 4.14 26.11
N VAL A 87 -18.10 3.04 25.52
CA VAL A 87 -16.88 2.97 24.72
C VAL A 87 -17.25 2.88 23.24
N TYR A 88 -16.75 3.83 22.46
CA TYR A 88 -16.94 3.90 21.02
C TYR A 88 -15.73 3.30 20.31
N ASN A 89 -15.93 2.18 19.62
CA ASN A 89 -14.91 1.60 18.75
C ASN A 89 -14.87 2.34 17.41
N PHE A 90 -13.87 3.21 17.23
CA PHE A 90 -13.53 3.84 15.95
C PHE A 90 -12.23 3.30 15.37
N GLY A 91 -12.04 1.98 15.51
CA GLY A 91 -11.07 1.21 14.75
C GLY A 91 -11.57 0.93 13.34
N TYR A 92 -10.73 1.18 12.34
CA TYR A 92 -11.05 0.85 10.94
C TYR A 92 -9.83 0.23 10.26
N PRO A 93 -9.94 -0.96 9.64
CA PRO A 93 -8.85 -1.52 8.87
C PRO A 93 -8.29 -0.51 7.85
N ASP A 94 -6.97 -0.51 7.68
CA ASP A 94 -6.21 0.34 6.75
C ASP A 94 -6.22 1.87 7.03
N PHE A 95 -6.79 2.33 8.14
CA PHE A 95 -6.74 3.75 8.50
C PHE A 95 -5.33 4.22 8.86
N THR A 96 -4.89 5.30 8.22
CA THR A 96 -3.67 6.02 8.61
C THR A 96 -3.95 6.99 9.76
N SER A 97 -2.88 7.42 10.46
CA SER A 97 -3.00 8.43 11.52
C SER A 97 -3.66 9.74 11.06
N GLU A 98 -3.51 10.11 9.79
CA GLU A 98 -4.16 11.28 9.19
C GLU A 98 -5.67 11.12 9.09
N MET A 99 -6.12 9.97 8.58
CA MET A 99 -7.55 9.66 8.47
C MET A 99 -8.22 9.63 9.84
N MET A 100 -7.54 9.05 10.84
CA MET A 100 -8.00 9.05 12.22
C MET A 100 -8.16 10.48 12.76
N LEU A 101 -7.15 11.34 12.57
CA LEU A 101 -7.20 12.74 13.00
C LEU A 101 -8.34 13.51 12.33
N GLN A 102 -8.50 13.38 11.02
CA GLN A 102 -9.55 14.10 10.27
C GLN A 102 -10.94 13.65 10.70
N LYS A 103 -11.18 12.34 10.86
CA LYS A 103 -12.47 11.83 11.33
C LYS A 103 -12.75 12.20 12.77
N PHE A 104 -11.74 12.15 13.64
CA PHE A 104 -11.89 12.60 15.01
C PHE A 104 -12.35 14.06 15.07
N LYS A 105 -11.62 14.94 14.39
CA LYS A 105 -11.91 16.37 14.33
C LYS A 105 -13.30 16.68 13.73
N ASN A 106 -13.63 16.06 12.61
CA ASN A 106 -14.80 16.48 11.82
C ASN A 106 -16.10 15.76 12.20
N GLU A 107 -16.02 14.57 12.81
CA GLU A 107 -17.20 13.73 13.02
C GLU A 107 -17.33 13.18 14.44
N ARG A 108 -16.23 12.98 15.18
CA ARG A 108 -16.27 12.27 16.46
C ARG A 108 -16.18 13.18 17.67
N LEU A 109 -15.60 14.37 17.53
CA LEU A 109 -15.58 15.35 18.61
C LEU A 109 -16.99 15.80 19.04
N ALA A 110 -17.97 15.73 18.13
CA ALA A 110 -19.37 16.00 18.44
C ALA A 110 -19.98 15.07 19.51
N ILE A 111 -19.36 13.90 19.75
CA ILE A 111 -19.77 12.96 20.80
C ILE A 111 -19.43 13.50 22.20
N LYS A 112 -18.55 14.51 22.31
CA LYS A 112 -18.03 15.08 23.56
C LYS A 112 -17.45 13.99 24.47
N PRO A 113 -16.36 13.31 24.03
CA PRO A 113 -15.76 12.24 24.80
C PRO A 113 -15.12 12.77 26.09
N ASP A 114 -15.21 12.00 27.17
CA ASP A 114 -14.54 12.24 28.44
C ASP A 114 -13.11 11.66 28.47
N ALA A 115 -12.79 10.76 27.53
CA ALA A 115 -11.43 10.28 27.29
C ALA A 115 -11.27 9.77 25.84
N VAL A 116 -10.05 9.88 25.31
CA VAL A 116 -9.68 9.36 23.98
C VAL A 116 -8.46 8.46 24.12
N THR A 117 -8.52 7.29 23.48
CA THR A 117 -7.34 6.43 23.29
C THR A 117 -6.99 6.36 21.81
N ILE A 118 -5.70 6.25 21.47
CA ILE A 118 -5.27 6.05 20.09
C ILE A 118 -4.17 4.99 19.96
N MET A 119 -4.37 4.06 19.02
CA MET A 119 -3.37 3.13 18.53
C MET A 119 -3.18 3.34 17.02
N ALA A 120 -2.07 3.95 16.61
CA ALA A 120 -1.85 4.39 15.23
C ALA A 120 -0.41 4.23 14.75
N GLY A 121 -0.21 4.17 13.43
CA GLY A 121 1.10 4.27 12.78
C GLY A 121 1.52 3.05 11.94
N ARG A 122 0.91 1.87 12.12
CA ARG A 122 1.27 0.69 11.32
C ARG A 122 0.81 0.84 9.86
N SER A 123 -0.38 1.42 9.67
CA SER A 123 -1.02 1.63 8.36
C SER A 123 -0.47 2.83 7.58
N ASP A 124 0.22 3.77 8.24
CA ASP A 124 0.84 4.95 7.61
C ASP A 124 1.93 4.58 6.58
N GLY A 125 2.59 3.43 6.75
CA GLY A 125 3.57 2.92 5.78
C GLY A 125 2.94 2.26 4.54
N TRP A 126 1.71 1.75 4.65
CA TRP A 126 1.02 1.04 3.57
C TRP A 126 0.34 2.00 2.58
N ASN A 127 -0.19 3.13 3.07
CA ASN A 127 -0.98 4.09 2.28
C ASN A 127 -0.26 5.42 1.91
N TYR A 128 1.05 5.56 2.18
CA TYR A 128 1.79 6.80 1.85
C TYR A 128 1.79 7.15 0.35
N ARG A 129 1.77 6.14 -0.54
CA ARG A 129 1.76 6.36 -2.01
C ARG A 129 0.41 6.82 -2.56
N THR A 130 -0.67 6.64 -1.80
CA THR A 130 -2.04 7.02 -2.19
C THR A 130 -2.39 8.44 -1.77
N VAL A 131 -1.68 9.02 -0.81
CA VAL A 131 -1.97 10.36 -0.23
C VAL A 131 -1.20 11.49 -0.93
N VAL A 132 0.03 11.27 -1.37
CA VAL A 132 0.84 12.33 -2.04
C VAL A 132 0.26 12.75 -3.40
N SER A 133 -0.62 11.96 -4.02
CA SER A 133 -1.32 12.32 -5.26
C SER A 133 -2.69 12.97 -5.05
N ALA A 134 -3.22 13.02 -3.81
CA ALA A 134 -4.55 13.54 -3.51
C ALA A 134 -4.55 14.98 -2.94
N ASP A 135 -3.38 15.49 -2.54
CA ASP A 135 -3.26 16.73 -1.74
C ASP A 135 -2.75 17.96 -2.51
N ALA A 136 -2.93 17.99 -3.84
CA ALA A 136 -2.94 19.25 -4.57
C ALA A 136 -4.25 19.99 -4.23
N GLY A 137 -4.22 20.76 -3.15
CA GLY A 137 -5.36 21.44 -2.54
C GLY A 137 -6.16 22.41 -3.45
N PRO A 138 -7.20 23.03 -2.87
CA PRO A 138 -8.38 23.51 -3.57
C PRO A 138 -8.13 24.87 -4.24
N ARG A 139 -8.36 24.96 -5.55
CA ARG A 139 -8.68 26.24 -6.21
C ARG A 139 -10.17 26.33 -6.41
N GLY A 140 -10.78 27.30 -5.73
CA GLY A 140 -12.22 27.50 -5.66
C GLY A 140 -12.86 27.79 -7.02
N LYS A 141 -13.98 27.13 -7.28
CA LYS A 141 -15.34 27.70 -7.36
C LYS A 141 -16.31 26.54 -7.67
N SER A 142 -17.35 26.46 -6.86
CA SER A 142 -18.64 25.76 -7.04
C SER A 142 -18.74 24.46 -7.88
N SER A 143 -19.36 23.48 -7.20
CA SER A 143 -20.41 22.59 -7.71
C SER A 143 -20.01 21.19 -8.16
N MET A 144 -20.46 20.21 -7.37
CA MET A 144 -20.75 18.78 -7.62
C MET A 144 -19.73 17.88 -8.34
N LEU A 145 -18.99 18.34 -9.35
CA LEU A 145 -18.09 17.52 -10.17
C LEU A 145 -16.76 17.16 -9.48
N LEU A 146 -16.25 18.02 -8.59
CA LEU A 146 -14.98 17.79 -7.87
C LEU A 146 -15.06 16.68 -6.79
N ASN A 147 -16.26 16.33 -6.34
CA ASN A 147 -16.49 15.24 -5.38
C ASN A 147 -16.98 13.94 -6.03
N SER A 148 -17.21 13.93 -7.35
CA SER A 148 -17.66 12.72 -8.03
C SER A 148 -16.58 11.65 -8.00
N LYS A 149 -16.95 10.46 -7.50
CA LYS A 149 -16.05 9.28 -7.49
C LYS A 149 -15.68 8.88 -8.92
N ILE A 150 -16.62 9.06 -9.85
CA ILE A 150 -16.42 8.85 -11.29
C ILE A 150 -15.49 9.92 -11.86
N ALA A 151 -15.67 11.20 -11.53
CA ALA A 151 -14.79 12.27 -12.00
C ALA A 151 -13.35 12.08 -11.51
N LYS A 152 -13.15 11.62 -10.27
CA LYS A 152 -11.82 11.26 -9.74
C LYS A 152 -11.18 10.10 -10.51
N PHE A 153 -11.95 9.07 -10.82
CA PHE A 153 -11.50 7.95 -11.65
C PHE A 153 -11.17 8.39 -13.09
N ILE A 154 -12.01 9.23 -13.70
CA ILE A 154 -11.76 9.82 -15.02
C ILE A 154 -10.54 10.74 -14.98
N ASN A 155 -10.32 11.51 -13.91
CA ASN A 155 -9.13 12.36 -13.77
C ASN A 155 -7.85 11.53 -13.68
N ILE A 156 -7.88 10.40 -12.96
CA ILE A 156 -6.76 9.45 -12.93
C ILE A 156 -6.47 8.93 -14.35
N MET A 157 -7.51 8.62 -15.12
CA MET A 157 -7.40 8.20 -16.52
C MET A 157 -6.87 9.32 -17.44
N ILE A 158 -7.31 10.57 -17.26
CA ILE A 158 -6.88 11.73 -18.05
C ILE A 158 -5.43 12.12 -17.69
N CYS A 159 -5.04 12.13 -16.42
CA CYS A 159 -3.63 12.35 -16.02
C CYS A 159 -2.70 11.26 -16.59
N ASN A 160 -3.19 10.02 -16.74
CA ASN A 160 -2.49 8.95 -17.45
C ASN A 160 -2.42 9.17 -18.98
N LEU A 161 -3.31 9.95 -19.57
CA LEU A 161 -3.31 10.30 -21.00
C LEU A 161 -2.51 11.58 -21.29
N GLU A 162 -2.53 12.56 -20.40
CA GLU A 162 -1.73 13.80 -20.52
C GLU A 162 -0.24 13.54 -20.29
N SER A 163 0.12 12.62 -19.40
CA SER A 163 1.50 12.14 -19.26
C SER A 163 2.02 11.40 -20.51
N ARG A 164 1.12 10.85 -21.35
CA ARG A 164 1.44 10.30 -22.69
C ARG A 164 1.61 11.41 -23.74
N LYS A 165 0.80 12.48 -23.70
CA LYS A 165 0.91 13.62 -24.64
C LYS A 165 2.12 14.52 -24.39
N LYS A 166 2.52 14.76 -23.13
CA LYS A 166 3.73 15.55 -22.81
C LYS A 166 5.04 14.87 -23.25
N LYS A 167 5.01 13.57 -23.55
CA LYS A 167 6.13 12.82 -24.14
C LYS A 167 6.18 12.85 -25.68
N ALA A 168 5.18 13.45 -26.34
CA ALA A 168 5.04 13.47 -27.81
C ALA A 168 5.32 14.85 -28.45
N GLY A 169 5.97 15.78 -27.72
CA GLY A 169 6.45 17.05 -28.27
C GLY A 169 7.82 16.90 -28.91
N GLY A 170 7.85 16.49 -30.18
CA GLY A 170 9.05 16.18 -30.94
C GLY A 170 9.87 17.38 -31.41
N ALA A 171 11.18 17.18 -31.44
CA ALA A 171 12.07 17.80 -32.42
C ALA A 171 11.74 17.22 -33.81
N GLY A 172 11.78 18.05 -34.85
CA GLY A 172 11.51 17.61 -36.21
C GLY A 172 12.23 18.41 -37.28
N ARG A 173 12.20 17.78 -38.47
CA ARG A 173 12.68 18.14 -39.83
C ARG A 173 14.03 17.46 -40.15
N GLU A 174 14.17 16.59 -41.15
CA GLU A 174 13.46 16.39 -42.43
C GLU A 174 13.56 14.91 -42.88
N LYS A 175 12.46 14.23 -43.25
CA LYS A 175 12.40 12.94 -44.01
C LYS A 175 10.95 12.45 -44.23
N ASN A 176 10.06 13.27 -44.80
CA ASN A 176 8.62 13.13 -44.55
C ASN A 176 7.70 12.56 -45.65
N ASN A 177 8.19 12.09 -46.81
CA ASN A 177 7.27 11.60 -47.86
C ASN A 177 7.36 10.10 -48.18
N SER A 178 8.53 9.45 -48.13
CA SER A 178 8.64 8.00 -48.32
C SER A 178 8.32 7.21 -47.06
N LYS A 179 8.69 7.74 -45.89
CA LYS A 179 8.49 7.12 -44.58
C LYS A 179 7.02 6.95 -44.22
N ASN A 180 6.20 7.96 -44.51
CA ASN A 180 4.76 7.95 -44.21
C ASN A 180 3.98 6.89 -45.00
N PHE A 181 4.40 6.57 -46.24
CA PHE A 181 3.78 5.53 -47.04
C PHE A 181 4.12 4.12 -46.51
N LEU A 182 5.39 3.88 -46.17
CA LEU A 182 5.85 2.62 -45.61
C LEU A 182 5.27 2.36 -44.21
N GLU A 183 5.19 3.39 -43.36
CA GLU A 183 4.55 3.32 -42.04
C GLU A 183 3.04 3.03 -42.15
N SER A 184 2.36 3.60 -43.16
CA SER A 184 0.94 3.32 -43.44
C SER A 184 0.73 1.87 -43.91
N ALA A 185 1.61 1.35 -44.77
CA ALA A 185 1.55 -0.03 -45.25
C ALA A 185 1.85 -1.05 -44.13
N ALA A 186 2.87 -0.78 -43.31
CA ALA A 186 3.19 -1.59 -42.13
C ALA A 186 2.04 -1.61 -41.12
N SER A 187 1.38 -0.47 -40.87
CA SER A 187 0.24 -0.39 -39.96
C SER A 187 -0.94 -1.26 -40.41
N LYS A 188 -1.26 -1.28 -41.70
CA LYS A 188 -2.31 -2.16 -42.25
C LYS A 188 -1.98 -3.64 -42.08
N LEU A 189 -0.72 -4.02 -42.24
CA LEU A 189 -0.27 -5.40 -42.03
C LEU A 189 -0.33 -5.79 -40.54
N ILE A 190 -0.03 -4.87 -39.62
CA ILE A 190 -0.21 -5.07 -38.17
C ILE A 190 -1.69 -5.30 -37.83
N GLU A 191 -2.60 -4.48 -38.37
CA GLU A 191 -4.04 -4.65 -38.16
C GLU A 191 -4.55 -6.00 -38.68
N LYS A 192 -4.12 -6.39 -39.89
CA LYS A 192 -4.43 -7.70 -40.46
C LYS A 192 -3.89 -8.84 -39.59
N GLY A 193 -2.65 -8.71 -39.10
CA GLY A 193 -2.04 -9.65 -38.15
C GLY A 193 -2.84 -9.77 -36.85
N ASN A 194 -3.32 -8.65 -36.30
CA ASN A 194 -4.13 -8.61 -35.08
C ASN A 194 -5.47 -9.35 -35.26
N ILE A 195 -6.08 -9.27 -36.44
CA ILE A 195 -7.31 -10.00 -36.77
C ILE A 195 -7.05 -11.50 -36.84
N PHE A 196 -5.95 -11.95 -37.43
CA PHE A 196 -5.59 -13.37 -37.42
C PHE A 196 -5.25 -13.88 -36.03
N ARG A 197 -4.52 -13.08 -35.23
CA ARG A 197 -4.19 -13.39 -33.84
C ARG A 197 -5.44 -13.55 -32.98
N SER A 198 -6.45 -12.67 -33.13
CA SER A 198 -7.71 -12.77 -32.36
C SER A 198 -8.55 -13.98 -32.74
N ARG A 199 -8.32 -14.56 -33.93
CA ARG A 199 -8.89 -15.83 -34.40
C ARG A 199 -8.03 -17.05 -34.04
N CYS A 200 -6.97 -16.88 -33.26
CA CYS A 200 -5.98 -17.90 -32.94
C CYS A 200 -5.24 -18.50 -34.15
N ASP A 201 -5.30 -17.85 -35.32
CA ASP A 201 -4.52 -18.24 -36.50
C ASP A 201 -3.13 -17.60 -36.42
N TYR A 202 -2.29 -18.18 -35.58
CA TYR A 202 -0.96 -17.63 -35.29
C TYR A 202 -0.03 -17.68 -36.48
N ALA A 203 -0.19 -18.65 -37.40
CA ALA A 203 0.65 -18.77 -38.57
C ALA A 203 0.46 -17.59 -39.53
N GLN A 204 -0.80 -17.26 -39.86
CA GLN A 204 -1.11 -16.12 -40.71
C GLN A 204 -0.80 -14.79 -40.02
N ALA A 205 -1.02 -14.70 -38.70
CA ALA A 205 -0.66 -13.52 -37.93
C ALA A 205 0.86 -13.24 -38.00
N ILE A 206 1.69 -14.26 -37.74
CA ILE A 206 3.15 -14.16 -37.84
C ILE A 206 3.58 -13.73 -39.25
N ALA A 207 2.99 -14.29 -40.30
CA ALA A 207 3.30 -13.90 -41.67
C ALA A 207 3.01 -12.42 -41.94
N CYS A 208 1.86 -11.91 -41.47
CA CYS A 208 1.50 -10.49 -41.61
C CYS A 208 2.49 -9.58 -40.87
N TYR A 209 2.86 -9.93 -39.63
CA TYR A 209 3.81 -9.09 -38.88
C TYR A 209 5.24 -9.18 -39.41
N ARG A 210 5.67 -10.31 -40.00
CA ARG A 210 6.98 -10.39 -40.69
C ARG A 210 7.03 -9.48 -41.91
N GLN A 211 5.96 -9.45 -42.70
CA GLN A 211 5.85 -8.48 -43.80
C GLN A 211 5.85 -7.03 -43.27
N ALA A 212 5.19 -6.76 -42.13
CA ALA A 212 5.26 -5.45 -41.50
C ALA A 212 6.69 -5.09 -41.03
N GLN A 213 7.44 -6.09 -40.53
CA GLN A 213 8.83 -5.94 -40.11
C GLN A 213 9.75 -5.57 -41.28
N ASP A 214 9.52 -6.17 -42.45
CA ASP A 214 10.29 -5.88 -43.66
C ASP A 214 10.07 -4.45 -44.19
N LEU A 215 8.90 -3.87 -43.91
CA LEU A 215 8.56 -2.49 -44.29
C LEU A 215 9.05 -1.44 -43.28
N ASP A 216 9.11 -1.79 -41.99
CA ASP A 216 9.54 -0.91 -40.90
C ASP A 216 10.35 -1.68 -39.85
N CYS A 217 11.65 -1.84 -40.13
CA CYS A 217 12.57 -2.68 -39.37
C CYS A 217 12.90 -2.16 -37.95
N GLY A 218 12.48 -0.93 -37.61
CA GLY A 218 12.70 -0.30 -36.30
C GLY A 218 11.44 -0.19 -35.44
N ASN A 219 10.30 -0.69 -35.90
CA ASN A 219 9.03 -0.50 -35.20
C ASN A 219 8.87 -1.42 -34.01
N SER A 220 9.00 -0.88 -32.79
CA SER A 220 8.81 -1.62 -31.55
C SER A 220 7.45 -2.32 -31.45
N THR A 221 6.40 -1.76 -32.09
CA THR A 221 5.05 -2.35 -32.12
C THR A 221 5.02 -3.66 -32.90
N VAL A 222 5.74 -3.74 -34.03
CA VAL A 222 5.81 -4.96 -34.84
C VAL A 222 6.50 -6.07 -34.06
N PHE A 223 7.62 -5.75 -33.41
CA PHE A 223 8.34 -6.69 -32.57
C PHE A 223 7.52 -7.16 -31.36
N LEU A 224 6.75 -6.26 -30.74
CA LEU A 224 5.83 -6.58 -29.65
C LEU A 224 4.74 -7.56 -30.09
N GLU A 225 4.06 -7.28 -31.20
CA GLU A 225 2.98 -8.14 -31.69
C GLU A 225 3.49 -9.50 -32.22
N LEU A 226 4.68 -9.53 -32.85
CA LEU A 226 5.37 -10.79 -33.17
C LEU A 226 5.66 -11.61 -31.91
N GLY A 227 6.20 -10.95 -30.87
CA GLY A 227 6.49 -11.57 -29.58
C GLY A 227 5.24 -12.18 -28.95
N ARG A 228 4.13 -11.43 -28.94
CA ARG A 228 2.81 -11.90 -28.48
C ARG A 228 2.33 -13.12 -29.25
N CYS A 229 2.43 -13.09 -30.57
CA CYS A 229 2.03 -14.22 -31.41
C CYS A 229 2.86 -15.46 -31.16
N TYR A 230 4.18 -15.35 -31.13
CA TYR A 230 5.04 -16.49 -30.83
C TYR A 230 4.77 -17.06 -29.43
N LYS A 231 4.50 -16.19 -28.44
CA LYS A 231 4.11 -16.60 -27.09
C LYS A 231 2.80 -17.39 -27.08
N LEU A 232 1.77 -16.89 -27.78
CA LEU A 232 0.48 -17.57 -27.89
C LEU A 232 0.57 -18.89 -28.68
N ALA A 233 1.50 -18.96 -29.64
CA ALA A 233 1.82 -20.17 -30.38
C ALA A 233 2.74 -21.15 -29.62
N GLY A 234 3.10 -20.87 -28.37
CA GLY A 234 3.99 -21.71 -27.54
C GLY A 234 5.48 -21.68 -27.94
N GLN A 235 5.87 -20.82 -28.88
CA GLN A 235 7.25 -20.67 -29.36
C GLN A 235 8.02 -19.64 -28.51
N PHE A 236 8.26 -19.96 -27.25
CA PHE A 236 8.79 -19.02 -26.25
C PHE A 236 10.16 -18.43 -26.60
N ASP A 237 11.07 -19.20 -27.21
CA ASP A 237 12.40 -18.70 -27.58
C ASP A 237 12.32 -17.59 -28.65
N LYS A 238 11.43 -17.79 -29.64
CA LYS A 238 11.16 -16.77 -30.67
C LYS A 238 10.46 -15.56 -30.08
N ALA A 239 9.53 -15.79 -29.14
CA ALA A 239 8.86 -14.72 -28.42
C ALA A 239 9.85 -13.85 -27.65
N GLN A 240 10.77 -14.47 -26.90
CA GLN A 240 11.83 -13.79 -26.17
C GLN A 240 12.71 -12.96 -27.12
N HIS A 241 13.11 -13.52 -28.27
CA HIS A 241 13.94 -12.81 -29.25
C HIS A 241 13.23 -11.57 -29.82
N CYS A 242 11.96 -11.70 -30.22
CA CYS A 242 11.18 -10.57 -30.72
C CYS A 242 10.95 -9.50 -29.65
N LEU A 243 10.60 -9.90 -28.42
CA LEU A 243 10.39 -8.96 -27.32
C LEU A 243 11.70 -8.27 -26.90
N ALA A 244 12.84 -8.95 -26.96
CA ALA A 244 14.14 -8.33 -26.74
C ALA A 244 14.42 -7.22 -27.75
N ALA A 245 14.17 -7.47 -29.05
CA ALA A 245 14.28 -6.44 -30.09
C ALA A 245 13.28 -5.28 -29.85
N ALA A 246 12.09 -5.58 -29.35
CA ALA A 246 11.10 -4.57 -29.01
C ALA A 246 11.58 -3.66 -27.85
N VAL A 247 12.24 -4.23 -26.84
CA VAL A 247 12.84 -3.47 -25.73
C VAL A 247 13.95 -2.55 -26.23
N GLU A 248 14.82 -3.03 -27.14
CA GLU A 248 15.88 -2.20 -27.72
C GLU A 248 15.31 -1.00 -28.49
N ALA A 249 14.20 -1.19 -29.20
CA ALA A 249 13.53 -0.14 -29.96
C ALA A 249 12.71 0.83 -29.07
N ALA A 250 12.20 0.37 -27.92
CA ALA A 250 11.41 1.18 -26.99
C ALA A 250 11.68 0.79 -25.52
N PRO A 251 12.84 1.19 -24.95
CA PRO A 251 13.33 0.71 -23.66
C PRO A 251 12.50 1.19 -22.45
N ASP A 252 11.56 2.12 -22.64
CA ASP A 252 10.66 2.61 -21.57
C ASP A 252 9.23 2.08 -21.69
N ASN A 253 8.95 1.18 -22.65
CA ASN A 253 7.62 0.63 -22.85
C ASN A 253 7.33 -0.53 -21.88
N LEU A 254 6.52 -0.24 -20.85
CA LEU A 254 6.10 -1.20 -19.83
C LEU A 254 5.33 -2.41 -20.37
N GLU A 255 4.65 -2.26 -21.50
CA GLU A 255 3.90 -3.34 -22.13
C GLU A 255 4.84 -4.45 -22.61
N ILE A 256 5.96 -4.06 -23.24
CA ILE A 256 6.97 -4.99 -23.74
C ILE A 256 7.58 -5.79 -22.60
N PHE A 257 7.94 -5.11 -21.51
CA PHE A 257 8.43 -5.78 -20.31
C PHE A 257 7.39 -6.75 -19.73
N SER A 258 6.11 -6.37 -19.71
CA SER A 258 5.04 -7.24 -19.19
C SER A 258 4.89 -8.51 -20.02
N GLU A 259 4.96 -8.41 -21.35
CA GLU A 259 4.97 -9.58 -22.23
C GLU A 259 6.20 -10.46 -22.03
N LEU A 260 7.37 -9.85 -21.84
CA LEU A 260 8.63 -10.56 -21.65
C LEU A 260 8.68 -11.31 -20.32
N ASP A 261 8.14 -10.72 -19.24
CA ASP A 261 7.98 -11.42 -17.96
C ASP A 261 7.06 -12.64 -18.09
N ASP A 262 5.95 -12.53 -18.81
CA ASP A 262 5.05 -13.68 -19.04
C ASP A 262 5.77 -14.81 -19.78
N VAL A 263 6.63 -14.48 -20.76
CA VAL A 263 7.48 -15.48 -21.44
C VAL A 263 8.43 -16.16 -20.46
N PHE A 264 9.14 -15.39 -19.63
CA PHE A 264 10.07 -15.97 -18.64
C PHE A 264 9.37 -16.81 -17.58
N ILE A 265 8.19 -16.38 -17.11
CA ILE A 265 7.36 -17.15 -16.17
C ILE A 265 6.94 -18.48 -16.80
N LYS A 266 6.48 -18.47 -18.06
CA LYS A 266 6.05 -19.68 -18.76
C LYS A 266 7.18 -20.65 -19.08
N GLN A 267 8.39 -20.15 -19.34
CA GLN A 267 9.56 -21.00 -19.49
C GLN A 267 10.02 -21.61 -18.16
N ALA A 268 9.61 -21.05 -17.00
CA ALA A 268 10.04 -21.48 -15.67
C ALA A 268 11.57 -21.51 -15.48
N LEU A 269 12.30 -20.62 -16.19
CA LEU A 269 13.76 -20.50 -16.19
C LEU A 269 14.19 -19.13 -15.62
N PRO A 270 14.20 -18.94 -14.28
CA PRO A 270 14.55 -17.66 -13.66
C PRO A 270 16.02 -17.24 -13.89
N GLU A 271 16.93 -18.19 -14.11
CA GLU A 271 18.34 -17.94 -14.46
C GLU A 271 18.48 -17.18 -15.79
N THR A 272 17.67 -17.57 -16.79
CA THR A 272 17.64 -16.94 -18.11
C THR A 272 17.15 -15.49 -17.99
N ALA A 273 16.12 -15.26 -17.18
CA ALA A 273 15.58 -13.92 -16.93
C ALA A 273 16.62 -13.00 -16.25
N VAL A 274 17.33 -13.49 -15.23
CA VAL A 274 18.41 -12.73 -14.56
C VAL A 274 19.52 -12.38 -15.53
N THR A 275 19.96 -13.34 -16.34
CA THR A 275 21.03 -13.12 -17.33
C THR A 275 20.62 -12.11 -18.39
N PHE A 276 19.37 -12.20 -18.86
CA PHE A 276 18.81 -11.27 -19.84
C PHE A 276 18.74 -9.84 -19.28
N TYR A 277 18.11 -9.66 -18.11
CA TYR A 277 17.97 -8.34 -17.51
C TYR A 277 19.30 -7.74 -17.07
N GLN A 278 20.31 -8.56 -16.74
CA GLN A 278 21.66 -8.07 -16.46
C GLN A 278 22.29 -7.46 -17.71
N LYS A 279 22.28 -8.18 -18.84
CA LYS A 279 22.80 -7.65 -20.12
C LYS A 279 22.08 -6.37 -20.55
N LEU A 280 20.77 -6.33 -20.32
CA LEU A 280 19.96 -5.15 -20.63
C LEU A 280 20.31 -3.97 -19.70
N LEU A 281 20.59 -4.22 -18.42
CA LEU A 281 21.03 -3.18 -17.49
C LEU A 281 22.42 -2.65 -17.85
N ASP A 282 23.32 -3.51 -18.33
CA ASP A 282 24.66 -3.11 -18.78
C ASP A 282 24.57 -2.13 -19.96
N ARG A 283 23.55 -2.27 -20.83
CA ARG A 283 23.26 -1.36 -21.95
C ARG A 283 22.50 -0.11 -21.52
N TYR A 284 21.57 -0.24 -20.57
CA TYR A 284 20.69 0.84 -20.09
C TYR A 284 20.80 1.02 -18.56
N PRO A 285 21.97 1.47 -18.04
CA PRO A 285 22.27 1.42 -16.61
C PRO A 285 21.37 2.32 -15.74
N GLN A 286 20.74 3.34 -16.33
CA GLN A 286 19.84 4.26 -15.65
C GLN A 286 18.35 3.91 -15.83
N ASN A 287 18.03 2.84 -16.55
CA ASN A 287 16.65 2.47 -16.79
C ASN A 287 16.04 1.80 -15.53
N ALA A 288 15.13 2.53 -14.88
CA ALA A 288 14.49 2.08 -13.66
C ALA A 288 13.69 0.79 -13.86
N GLN A 289 13.08 0.57 -15.03
CA GLN A 289 12.30 -0.64 -15.31
C GLN A 289 13.19 -1.87 -15.41
N VAL A 290 14.30 -1.76 -16.13
CA VAL A 290 15.28 -2.83 -16.24
C VAL A 290 15.84 -3.19 -14.86
N LYS A 291 16.14 -2.18 -14.04
CA LYS A 291 16.60 -2.37 -12.66
C LYS A 291 15.56 -3.11 -11.80
N THR A 292 14.28 -2.71 -11.89
CA THR A 292 13.17 -3.37 -11.17
C THR A 292 12.96 -4.81 -11.64
N ARG A 293 13.06 -5.09 -12.95
CA ARG A 293 12.89 -6.46 -13.47
C ARG A 293 14.06 -7.36 -13.13
N LEU A 294 15.30 -6.87 -13.17
CA LEU A 294 16.47 -7.62 -12.70
C LEU A 294 16.35 -7.95 -11.20
N TYR A 295 15.89 -6.98 -10.40
CA TYR A 295 15.59 -7.21 -8.98
C TYR A 295 14.56 -8.34 -8.81
N ASN A 296 13.40 -8.27 -9.48
CA ASN A 296 12.35 -9.28 -9.37
C ASN A 296 12.83 -10.66 -9.82
N ALA A 297 13.55 -10.73 -10.95
CA ALA A 297 14.13 -11.99 -11.45
C ALA A 297 15.11 -12.60 -10.44
N GLY A 298 15.97 -11.78 -9.81
CA GLY A 298 16.89 -12.24 -8.76
C GLY A 298 16.17 -12.77 -7.52
N ILE A 299 15.03 -12.18 -7.17
CA ILE A 299 14.19 -12.64 -6.06
C ILE A 299 13.52 -14.00 -6.37
N VAL A 300 13.02 -14.19 -7.59
CA VAL A 300 12.44 -15.48 -8.02
C VAL A 300 13.52 -16.56 -8.08
N LEU A 301 14.71 -16.24 -8.60
CA LEU A 301 15.84 -17.17 -8.63
C LEU A 301 16.30 -17.57 -7.22
N GLY A 302 16.40 -16.59 -6.30
CA GLY A 302 16.73 -16.86 -4.91
C GLY A 302 15.72 -17.77 -4.22
N ASN A 303 14.42 -17.58 -4.50
CA ASN A 303 13.36 -18.46 -4.02
C ASN A 303 13.51 -19.89 -4.56
N SER A 304 13.82 -20.04 -5.84
CA SER A 304 14.06 -21.35 -6.47
C SER A 304 15.21 -22.10 -5.78
N PHE A 305 16.32 -21.42 -5.50
CA PHE A 305 17.43 -22.00 -4.75
C PHE A 305 17.07 -22.34 -3.30
N PHE A 306 16.30 -21.48 -2.65
CA PHE A 306 15.82 -21.71 -1.29
C PHE A 306 14.99 -22.98 -1.18
N PHE A 307 13.98 -23.18 -2.05
CA PHE A 307 13.16 -24.40 -2.06
C PHE A 307 13.94 -25.67 -2.41
N LYS A 308 15.10 -25.52 -3.08
CA LYS A 308 16.04 -26.61 -3.36
C LYS A 308 17.06 -26.82 -2.23
N ASN A 309 16.89 -26.17 -1.08
CA ASN A 309 17.83 -26.17 0.06
C ASN A 309 19.26 -25.69 -0.29
N LYS A 310 19.41 -24.91 -1.37
CA LYS A 310 20.70 -24.34 -1.80
C LYS A 310 20.88 -22.94 -1.23
N PHE A 311 20.95 -22.84 0.09
CA PHE A 311 20.88 -21.56 0.83
C PHE A 311 22.02 -20.59 0.46
N GLY A 312 23.24 -21.06 0.22
CA GLY A 312 24.34 -20.18 -0.22
C GLY A 312 24.07 -19.49 -1.56
N GLN A 313 23.48 -20.22 -2.52
CA GLN A 313 23.09 -19.65 -3.81
C GLN A 313 21.89 -18.70 -3.66
N ALA A 314 20.94 -19.03 -2.78
CA ALA A 314 19.82 -18.15 -2.44
C ALA A 314 20.32 -16.82 -1.85
N ILE A 315 21.25 -16.85 -0.89
CA ILE A 315 21.88 -15.66 -0.30
C ILE A 315 22.56 -14.82 -1.37
N SER A 316 23.31 -15.44 -2.29
CA SER A 316 23.95 -14.71 -3.40
C SER A 316 22.92 -13.97 -4.26
N CYS A 317 21.83 -14.64 -4.63
CA CYS A 317 20.75 -14.04 -5.42
C CYS A 317 20.06 -12.89 -4.68
N TYR A 318 19.69 -13.09 -3.41
CA TYR A 318 19.07 -12.04 -2.61
C TYR A 318 20.02 -10.87 -2.34
N SER A 319 21.33 -11.12 -2.21
CA SER A 319 22.33 -10.06 -2.01
C SER A 319 22.47 -9.17 -3.26
N ARG A 320 22.46 -9.79 -4.44
CA ARG A 320 22.44 -9.05 -5.72
C ARG A 320 21.14 -8.25 -5.88
N ALA A 321 19.99 -8.83 -5.55
CA ALA A 321 18.72 -8.11 -5.56
C ALA A 321 18.73 -6.93 -4.57
N PHE A 322 19.23 -7.14 -3.35
CA PHE A 322 19.36 -6.08 -2.34
C PHE A 322 20.25 -4.92 -2.81
N ALA A 323 21.31 -5.19 -3.58
CA ALA A 323 22.14 -4.13 -4.15
C ALA A 323 21.38 -3.24 -5.16
N LEU A 324 20.35 -3.78 -5.82
CA LEU A 324 19.51 -3.02 -6.75
C LEU A 324 18.46 -2.19 -6.02
N ASP A 325 17.78 -2.76 -5.02
CA ASP A 325 16.83 -2.03 -4.17
C ASP A 325 17.12 -2.26 -2.68
N PRO A 326 18.03 -1.45 -2.08
CA PRO A 326 18.39 -1.56 -0.68
C PRO A 326 17.26 -1.20 0.29
N ALA A 327 16.19 -0.55 -0.19
CA ALA A 327 15.05 -0.13 0.63
C ALA A 327 14.00 -1.24 0.81
N SER A 328 14.17 -2.38 0.13
CA SER A 328 13.21 -3.48 0.19
C SER A 328 13.35 -4.32 1.46
N ASN A 329 12.42 -4.12 2.40
CA ASN A 329 12.27 -4.95 3.61
C ASN A 329 12.05 -6.44 3.29
N ARG A 330 11.41 -6.75 2.15
CA ARG A 330 11.12 -8.13 1.73
C ARG A 330 12.39 -8.91 1.42
N THR A 331 13.36 -8.28 0.75
CA THR A 331 14.66 -8.92 0.44
C THR A 331 15.51 -9.08 1.68
N TYR A 332 15.45 -8.11 2.59
CA TYR A 332 16.14 -8.15 3.86
C TYR A 332 15.70 -9.33 4.73
N LEU A 333 14.39 -9.55 4.91
CA LEU A 333 13.87 -10.69 5.68
C LEU A 333 14.29 -12.04 5.08
N ARG A 334 14.33 -12.14 3.74
CA ARG A 334 14.78 -13.37 3.05
C ARG A 334 16.27 -13.64 3.27
N LEU A 335 17.12 -12.60 3.26
CA LEU A 335 18.54 -12.71 3.60
C LEU A 335 18.74 -13.17 5.04
N LEU A 336 18.10 -12.50 6.01
CA LEU A 336 18.20 -12.85 7.42
C LEU A 336 17.78 -14.30 7.69
N TYR A 337 16.65 -14.70 7.12
CA TYR A 337 16.11 -16.05 7.30
C TYR A 337 17.06 -17.12 6.74
N ASN A 338 17.61 -16.90 5.53
CA ASN A 338 18.55 -17.84 4.92
C ASN A 338 19.90 -17.90 5.65
N MET A 339 20.38 -16.78 6.18
CA MET A 339 21.62 -16.71 6.97
C MET A 339 21.46 -17.38 8.33
N ALA A 340 20.30 -17.21 8.99
CA ALA A 340 20.00 -17.90 10.24
C ALA A 340 20.01 -19.43 10.09
N ILE A 341 19.54 -19.94 8.95
CA ILE A 341 19.60 -21.37 8.61
C ILE A 341 21.05 -21.85 8.41
N MET A 342 21.91 -21.02 7.81
CA MET A 342 23.31 -21.37 7.51
C MET A 342 24.27 -21.27 8.72
N ARG A 343 23.86 -20.69 9.87
CA ARG A 343 24.69 -20.47 11.08
C ARG A 343 26.03 -19.74 10.85
N ASP A 344 26.21 -19.07 9.72
CA ASP A 344 27.45 -18.38 9.34
C ASP A 344 27.24 -16.85 9.46
N THR A 345 27.30 -16.34 10.69
CA THR A 345 26.57 -15.12 11.10
C THR A 345 27.33 -13.81 11.16
N ASP A 346 28.65 -13.73 10.95
CA ASP A 346 29.36 -12.52 11.42
C ASP A 346 29.82 -11.55 10.32
N SER A 347 30.44 -12.03 9.24
CA SER A 347 31.11 -11.12 8.28
C SER A 347 30.13 -10.34 7.38
N LEU A 348 29.12 -11.01 6.83
CA LEU A 348 28.18 -10.39 5.89
C LEU A 348 27.04 -9.66 6.61
N PHE A 349 26.61 -10.14 7.79
CA PHE A 349 25.65 -9.45 8.66
C PHE A 349 26.18 -8.08 9.07
N ASN A 350 27.44 -8.00 9.50
CA ASN A 350 28.08 -6.73 9.85
C ASN A 350 28.22 -5.78 8.65
N LYS A 351 28.55 -6.30 7.46
CA LYS A 351 28.66 -5.50 6.22
C LYS A 351 27.32 -4.93 5.74
N ILE A 352 26.22 -5.69 5.91
CA ILE A 352 24.86 -5.24 5.59
C ILE A 352 24.34 -4.26 6.64
N LYS A 353 24.57 -4.51 7.94
CA LYS A 353 24.26 -3.59 9.04
C LYS A 353 24.95 -2.23 8.87
N MET A 354 26.21 -2.23 8.43
CA MET A 354 26.99 -1.02 8.14
C MET A 354 26.49 -0.27 6.90
N LYS A 355 26.12 -0.95 5.81
CA LYS A 355 25.51 -0.26 4.65
C LYS A 355 24.13 0.31 4.97
N LEU A 356 23.36 -0.35 5.83
CA LEU A 356 22.06 0.13 6.30
C LEU A 356 22.19 1.34 7.24
N SER A 357 23.20 1.42 8.12
CA SER A 357 23.42 2.61 8.94
C SER A 357 23.74 3.85 8.08
N VAL A 358 24.51 3.65 7.01
CA VAL A 358 24.83 4.71 6.02
C VAL A 358 23.60 5.08 5.17
N PHE A 359 22.74 4.13 4.80
CA PHE A 359 21.54 4.40 3.98
C PHE A 359 20.39 5.01 4.81
N ASN A 360 20.16 4.53 6.03
CA ASN A 360 19.24 5.16 6.98
C ASN A 360 19.70 6.57 7.38
N ASN A 361 21.00 6.87 7.36
CA ASN A 361 21.50 8.22 7.60
C ASN A 361 21.35 9.19 6.41
N LYS A 362 21.10 8.72 5.18
CA LYS A 362 20.90 9.60 4.00
C LYS A 362 19.46 10.11 3.83
N SER A 363 18.49 9.63 4.62
CA SER A 363 17.09 10.12 4.59
C SER A 363 16.66 10.88 5.85
N LYS A 364 17.58 11.09 6.79
CA LYS A 364 17.31 11.83 8.02
C LYS A 364 17.37 13.33 7.75
N SER A 365 16.28 14.03 8.04
CA SER A 365 16.38 15.44 8.43
C SER A 365 17.18 15.56 9.74
N PRO A 366 17.59 16.77 10.16
CA PRO A 366 18.38 16.98 11.40
C PRO A 366 17.80 16.27 12.64
N ASP A 367 16.49 15.99 12.62
CA ASP A 367 15.67 15.40 13.67
C ASP A 367 15.58 13.86 13.61
N GLY A 368 16.20 13.20 12.62
CA GLY A 368 16.41 11.75 12.60
C GLY A 368 15.24 10.86 12.16
N LEU A 369 14.08 11.43 11.79
CA LEU A 369 12.87 10.70 11.37
C LEU A 369 12.74 10.58 9.84
N ASN A 370 12.21 9.45 9.35
CA ASN A 370 11.84 9.27 7.94
C ASN A 370 10.46 9.91 7.63
N ALA A 371 10.06 9.97 6.36
CA ALA A 371 8.84 10.69 5.94
C ALA A 371 7.52 10.18 6.56
N LYS A 372 7.35 8.85 6.72
CA LYS A 372 6.17 8.25 7.37
C LYS A 372 6.14 8.56 8.87
N ASP A 373 7.31 8.51 9.51
CA ASP A 373 7.46 8.75 10.94
C ASP A 373 7.18 10.22 11.26
N ARG A 374 7.56 11.14 10.35
CA ARG A 374 7.20 12.56 10.41
C ARG A 374 5.70 12.80 10.26
N ALA A 375 5.03 12.09 9.35
CA ALA A 375 3.59 12.20 9.17
C ALA A 375 2.84 11.75 10.43
N LEU A 376 3.20 10.58 10.97
CA LEU A 376 2.66 10.08 12.24
C LEU A 376 2.90 11.08 13.37
N PHE A 377 4.12 11.59 13.52
CA PHE A 377 4.47 12.60 14.51
C PHE A 377 3.55 13.82 14.42
N LYS A 378 3.42 14.41 13.23
CA LYS A 378 2.57 15.59 12.98
C LYS A 378 1.10 15.32 13.28
N ASN A 379 0.58 14.15 12.91
CA ASN A 379 -0.82 13.81 13.12
C ASN A 379 -1.13 13.58 14.60
N LEU A 380 -0.24 12.90 15.33
CA LEU A 380 -0.35 12.75 16.78
C LEU A 380 -0.28 14.12 17.49
N GLN A 381 0.62 15.02 17.08
CA GLN A 381 0.64 16.40 17.59
C GLN A 381 -0.69 17.13 17.37
N GLY A 382 -1.29 16.97 16.18
CA GLY A 382 -2.60 17.54 15.87
C GLY A 382 -3.70 17.03 16.79
N LEU A 383 -3.69 15.72 17.08
CA LEU A 383 -4.65 15.12 18.00
C LEU A 383 -4.47 15.60 19.44
N VAL A 384 -3.22 15.68 19.92
CA VAL A 384 -2.87 16.22 21.23
C VAL A 384 -3.38 17.65 21.38
N LYS A 385 -3.18 18.48 20.36
CA LYS A 385 -3.63 19.87 20.38
C LYS A 385 -5.14 19.96 20.57
N ILE A 386 -5.92 19.21 19.77
CA ILE A 386 -7.39 19.20 19.88
C ILE A 386 -7.81 18.71 21.27
N CYS A 387 -7.25 17.60 21.75
CA CYS A 387 -7.64 17.07 23.05
C CYS A 387 -7.30 18.02 24.21
N LYS A 388 -6.16 18.75 24.15
CA LYS A 388 -5.83 19.77 25.15
C LYS A 388 -6.75 20.99 25.09
N GLU A 389 -7.10 21.45 23.88
CA GLU A 389 -8.03 22.58 23.68
C GLU A 389 -9.42 22.27 24.26
N GLU A 390 -9.87 21.03 24.12
CA GLU A 390 -11.18 20.56 24.59
C GLU A 390 -11.15 19.96 26.01
N ASN A 391 -9.99 19.99 26.67
CA ASN A 391 -9.74 19.40 28.00
C ASN A 391 -10.12 17.90 28.11
N ILE A 392 -9.79 17.13 27.07
CA ILE A 392 -10.04 15.70 26.97
C ILE A 392 -8.74 14.93 27.27
N PRO A 393 -8.72 14.05 28.29
CA PRO A 393 -7.63 13.10 28.50
C PRO A 393 -7.34 12.25 27.26
N LEU A 394 -6.09 12.24 26.82
CA LEU A 394 -5.63 11.46 25.68
C LEU A 394 -4.61 10.41 26.13
N ILE A 395 -4.81 9.16 25.73
CA ILE A 395 -3.95 8.03 26.08
C ILE A 395 -3.43 7.40 24.78
N PHE A 396 -2.12 7.32 24.65
CA PHE A 396 -1.47 6.62 23.55
C PHE A 396 -1.30 5.15 23.90
N LEU A 397 -1.58 4.28 22.92
CA LEU A 397 -1.43 2.84 23.04
C LEU A 397 -0.40 2.40 22.02
N SER A 398 0.69 1.78 22.46
CA SER A 398 1.59 1.11 21.52
C SER A 398 0.93 -0.14 20.96
N TYR A 399 1.39 -0.62 19.80
CA TYR A 399 0.98 -1.96 19.39
C TYR A 399 1.62 -3.01 20.31
N PRO A 400 0.95 -4.14 20.59
CA PRO A 400 1.52 -5.24 21.36
C PRO A 400 2.84 -5.80 20.79
N GLN A 401 3.08 -5.61 19.49
CA GLN A 401 4.27 -6.12 18.79
C GLN A 401 5.31 -5.05 18.52
N GLN A 402 4.94 -3.77 18.65
CA GLN A 402 5.78 -2.68 18.18
C GLN A 402 5.51 -1.39 18.92
N LEU A 403 6.59 -0.78 19.40
CA LEU A 403 6.59 0.56 19.93
C LEU A 403 7.21 1.50 18.88
N LEU A 404 6.43 2.49 18.44
CA LEU A 404 6.84 3.43 17.39
C LEU A 404 7.53 4.65 18.01
N LYS A 405 8.75 4.94 17.56
CA LYS A 405 9.55 6.06 18.07
C LYS A 405 8.82 7.42 18.00
N PRO A 406 8.12 7.80 16.92
CA PRO A 406 7.33 9.04 16.89
C PRO A 406 6.27 9.13 17.99
N MET A 407 5.63 8.01 18.34
CA MET A 407 4.62 7.99 19.38
C MET A 407 5.25 8.22 20.77
N GLN A 408 6.40 7.60 21.03
CA GLN A 408 7.18 7.86 22.26
C GLN A 408 7.61 9.33 22.34
N ASP A 409 8.10 9.88 21.23
CA ASP A 409 8.62 11.24 21.19
C ASP A 409 7.50 12.27 21.40
N VAL A 410 6.32 12.10 20.78
CA VAL A 410 5.15 12.97 21.04
C VAL A 410 4.64 12.79 22.47
N ALA A 411 4.57 11.56 22.98
CA ALA A 411 4.14 11.31 24.35
C ALA A 411 5.02 12.06 25.37
N ALA A 412 6.35 11.95 25.22
CA ALA A 412 7.30 12.65 26.07
C ALA A 412 7.23 14.17 25.89
N LEU A 413 7.17 14.66 24.65
CA LEU A 413 7.17 16.10 24.35
C LEU A 413 5.93 16.82 24.89
N TYR A 414 4.77 16.15 24.90
CA TYR A 414 3.51 16.77 25.31
C TYR A 414 2.98 16.29 26.67
N ASN A 415 3.73 15.42 27.35
CA ASN A 415 3.35 14.77 28.60
C ASN A 415 1.99 14.05 28.48
N VAL A 416 1.86 13.22 27.44
CA VAL A 416 0.67 12.40 27.18
C VAL A 416 0.96 10.99 27.70
N THR A 417 0.01 10.38 28.41
CA THR A 417 0.18 9.00 28.88
C THR A 417 0.38 8.06 27.68
N LEU A 418 1.41 7.22 27.73
CA LEU A 418 1.67 6.15 26.77
C LEU A 418 1.70 4.80 27.49
N ILE A 419 0.77 3.92 27.13
CA ILE A 419 0.78 2.53 27.59
C ILE A 419 1.62 1.71 26.60
N ASP A 420 2.77 1.22 27.07
CA ASP A 420 3.70 0.41 26.28
C ASP A 420 3.31 -1.08 26.30
N TYR A 421 2.28 -1.41 25.52
CA TYR A 421 1.84 -2.80 25.33
C TYR A 421 2.91 -3.70 24.73
N ARG A 422 3.93 -3.18 24.03
CA ARG A 422 5.03 -4.02 23.56
C ARG A 422 5.75 -4.66 24.75
N SER A 423 6.04 -3.87 25.79
CA SER A 423 6.70 -4.36 26.99
C SER A 423 5.76 -5.24 27.83
N VAL A 424 4.49 -4.83 27.99
CA VAL A 424 3.47 -5.62 28.72
C VAL A 424 3.32 -7.02 28.11
N PHE A 425 3.11 -7.11 26.80
CA PHE A 425 2.94 -8.40 26.14
C PHE A 425 4.23 -9.20 26.11
N LYS A 426 5.40 -8.57 25.96
CA LYS A 426 6.69 -9.27 26.02
C LYS A 426 6.82 -10.04 27.34
N ASN A 427 6.57 -9.36 28.47
CA ASN A 427 6.63 -9.98 29.79
C ASN A 427 5.61 -11.12 29.93
N LYS A 428 4.35 -10.92 29.50
CA LYS A 428 3.34 -11.98 29.57
C LYS A 428 3.68 -13.20 28.71
N THR A 429 4.28 -13.00 27.55
CA THR A 429 4.70 -14.10 26.66
C THR A 429 6.00 -14.78 27.11
N GLU A 430 6.70 -14.26 28.12
CA GLU A 430 7.79 -14.98 28.79
C GLU A 430 7.24 -15.99 29.81
N GLU A 431 6.05 -15.72 30.38
CA GLU A 431 5.39 -16.57 31.39
C GLU A 431 4.38 -17.55 30.77
N HIS A 432 3.77 -17.20 29.63
CA HIS A 432 2.68 -17.92 29.01
C HIS A 432 2.87 -18.10 27.49
N PRO A 433 2.27 -19.13 26.87
CA PRO A 433 2.27 -19.31 25.42
C PRO A 433 1.84 -18.06 24.66
N ARG A 434 2.54 -17.75 23.57
CA ARG A 434 2.24 -16.57 22.75
C ARG A 434 0.84 -16.65 22.13
N GLU A 435 0.40 -17.86 21.82
CA GLU A 435 -0.88 -18.20 21.19
C GLU A 435 -2.08 -17.82 22.08
N ASP A 436 -1.88 -17.74 23.40
CA ASP A 436 -2.93 -17.31 24.33
C ASP A 436 -3.32 -15.85 24.10
N TYR A 437 -2.36 -15.02 23.65
CA TYR A 437 -2.52 -13.57 23.49
C TYR A 437 -2.60 -13.11 22.04
N PHE A 438 -2.15 -13.94 21.10
CA PHE A 438 -2.03 -13.60 19.69
C PHE A 438 -2.58 -14.67 18.75
N LEU A 439 -3.40 -14.25 17.81
CA LEU A 439 -3.77 -15.02 16.62
C LEU A 439 -2.56 -15.23 15.70
N ALA A 440 -2.70 -16.17 14.75
CA ALA A 440 -1.65 -16.52 13.79
C ALA A 440 -1.23 -15.36 12.88
N ASP A 441 -2.14 -14.42 12.61
CA ASP A 441 -1.89 -13.20 11.81
C ASP A 441 -1.27 -12.06 12.64
N GLY A 442 -1.15 -12.25 13.96
CA GLY A 442 -0.61 -11.29 14.90
C GLY A 442 -1.64 -10.32 15.51
N HIS A 443 -2.94 -10.42 15.22
CA HIS A 443 -3.95 -9.72 16.02
C HIS A 443 -4.09 -10.36 17.40
N CYS A 444 -4.71 -9.64 18.34
CA CYS A 444 -4.94 -10.17 19.68
C CYS A 444 -6.08 -11.18 19.69
N THR A 445 -5.94 -12.21 20.52
CA THR A 445 -7.05 -13.05 20.97
C THR A 445 -7.96 -12.26 21.92
N GLU A 446 -9.05 -12.88 22.38
CA GLU A 446 -9.87 -12.31 23.47
C GLU A 446 -9.02 -11.95 24.69
N LEU A 447 -8.18 -12.87 25.18
CA LEU A 447 -7.33 -12.63 26.34
C LEU A 447 -6.31 -11.50 26.09
N GLY A 448 -5.75 -11.41 24.88
CA GLY A 448 -4.90 -10.28 24.50
C GLY A 448 -5.67 -8.95 24.51
N CYS A 449 -6.90 -8.93 24.03
CA CYS A 449 -7.75 -7.75 24.08
C CYS A 449 -8.17 -7.38 25.50
N GLU A 450 -8.37 -8.37 26.39
CA GLU A 450 -8.65 -8.15 27.82
C GLU A 450 -7.49 -7.42 28.48
N LEU A 451 -6.27 -7.91 28.28
CA LEU A 451 -5.05 -7.29 28.81
C LEU A 451 -4.86 -5.84 28.32
N ILE A 452 -5.21 -5.55 27.07
CA ILE A 452 -5.23 -4.16 26.58
C ILE A 452 -6.27 -3.35 27.35
N ALA A 453 -7.50 -3.85 27.44
CA ALA A 453 -8.60 -3.16 28.10
C ALA A 453 -8.31 -2.88 29.59
N GLU A 454 -7.72 -3.82 30.32
CA GLU A 454 -7.30 -3.66 31.72
C GLU A 454 -6.31 -2.50 31.90
N GLY A 455 -5.28 -2.43 31.03
CA GLY A 455 -4.31 -1.34 31.06
C GLY A 455 -4.95 0.04 30.86
N ILE A 456 -5.91 0.15 29.94
CA ILE A 456 -6.66 1.39 29.71
C ILE A 456 -7.55 1.71 30.91
N ALA A 457 -8.26 0.72 31.44
CA ALA A 457 -9.15 0.88 32.59
C ALA A 457 -8.39 1.37 33.84
N GLY A 458 -7.17 0.85 34.06
CA GLY A 458 -6.29 1.30 35.13
C GLY A 458 -5.91 2.79 34.99
N GLU A 459 -5.59 3.24 33.78
CA GLU A 459 -5.24 4.65 33.54
C GLU A 459 -6.45 5.58 33.66
N ILE A 460 -7.61 5.20 33.10
CA ILE A 460 -8.85 5.95 33.25
C ILE A 460 -9.25 6.02 34.74
N GLY A 461 -9.05 4.93 35.48
CA GLY A 461 -9.31 4.83 36.91
C GLY A 461 -8.59 5.88 37.75
N LYS A 462 -7.31 6.17 37.44
CA LYS A 462 -6.53 7.21 38.12
C LYS A 462 -7.17 8.60 37.98
N ASN A 463 -7.76 8.90 36.83
CA ASN A 463 -8.46 10.17 36.58
C ASN A 463 -9.84 10.21 37.25
N LEU A 464 -10.52 9.06 37.38
CA LEU A 464 -11.82 8.98 38.02
C LEU A 464 -11.74 9.02 39.55
N ASN A 465 -10.62 8.59 40.15
CA ASN A 465 -10.44 8.53 41.59
C ASN A 465 -8.95 8.73 41.97
N PRO A 466 -8.46 9.99 42.04
CA PRO A 466 -7.03 10.28 42.24
C PRO A 466 -6.43 9.78 43.56
N ASN A 467 -7.27 9.39 44.53
CA ASN A 467 -6.84 8.86 45.83
C ASN A 467 -6.72 7.32 45.88
N ARG A 468 -6.94 6.61 44.76
CA ARG A 468 -6.90 5.14 44.69
C ARG A 468 -5.63 4.61 44.00
N GLY A 469 -4.57 5.39 43.97
CA GLY A 469 -3.26 4.97 43.46
C GLY A 469 -2.63 3.90 44.35
N ALA A 470 -2.00 2.89 43.73
CA ALA A 470 -1.33 1.73 44.32
C ALA A 470 -2.25 0.55 44.70
N ILE A 471 -2.86 -0.08 43.69
CA ILE A 471 -3.11 -1.52 43.71
C ILE A 471 -2.61 -1.99 42.34
N PHE A 472 -1.71 -2.98 42.32
CA PHE A 472 -0.87 -3.46 41.19
C PHE A 472 0.59 -3.02 41.31
N GLU A 473 1.23 -3.45 42.40
CA GLU A 473 2.62 -3.93 42.39
C GLU A 473 2.63 -5.43 42.07
#